data_AF-A7TCG6-F1
#
_entry.id   AF-A7TCG6-F1
#
_cell.length_a   1.000
_cell.length_b   1.000
_cell.length_c   1.000
_cell.angle_alpha   90.00
_cell.angle_beta   90.00
_cell.angle_gamma   90.00
#
_symmetry.space_group_name_H-M   'P 1'
#
loop_
_entity.id
_entity.type
_entity.pdbx_description
1 polymer ?
#
loop_
_entity_poly.entity_id
_entity_poly.type
_entity_poly.pdbx_seq_one_letter_code
_entity_poly.pdbx_strand_id
1 'polypeptide(L)'
;MVCYSGVISRCVFPEAGVYELDGRIMLYIAHQPCTGFARGMRVGARVALYNFHLCKANKRVVGFGCCTLSTVRVTEFSPLVSPWKPFQPEFSPYALHGQNLSLVDYEELLQISEQLRLKFASLCRSSQLIKYTPRKQRYGDSFEFLLNDIVSIILMRKKGIHRSDRF
;
A
#
# COMPACT_ATOMS: atom_id res chain seq x y z
N MET A 1 -10.59 23.41 -3.11
CA MET A 1 -9.69 22.56 -2.31
C MET A 1 -10.54 21.51 -1.64
N VAL A 2 -10.32 20.22 -1.92
CA VAL A 2 -11.09 19.14 -1.27
C VAL A 2 -10.32 18.69 -0.03
N CYS A 3 -10.91 18.90 1.14
CA CYS A 3 -10.42 18.38 2.41
C CYS A 3 -11.36 17.27 2.90
N TYR A 4 -10.78 16.20 3.43
CA TYR A 4 -11.54 15.15 4.13
C TYR A 4 -11.03 15.06 5.56
N SER A 5 -11.94 14.89 6.51
CA SER A 5 -11.58 14.63 7.91
C SER A 5 -12.30 13.37 8.35
N GLY A 6 -11.55 12.43 8.93
CA GLY A 6 -12.08 11.13 9.32
C GLY A 6 -11.25 10.46 10.41
N VAL A 7 -11.80 9.39 10.97
CA VAL A 7 -11.17 8.60 12.02
C VAL A 7 -10.61 7.32 11.42
N ILE A 8 -9.37 6.96 11.78
CA ILE A 8 -8.81 5.66 11.41
C ILE A 8 -9.59 4.57 12.14
N SER A 9 -10.42 3.82 11.42
CA SER A 9 -11.17 2.68 11.96
C SER A 9 -10.31 1.42 12.02
N ARG A 10 -9.44 1.21 11.01
CA ARG A 10 -8.57 0.03 10.92
C ARG A 10 -7.22 0.36 10.30
N CYS A 11 -6.16 -0.26 10.82
CA CYS A 11 -4.86 -0.34 10.13
C CYS A 11 -4.86 -1.61 9.28
N VAL A 12 -5.28 -1.50 8.01
CA VAL A 12 -5.54 -2.64 7.12
C VAL A 12 -4.24 -3.31 6.69
N PHE A 13 -3.30 -2.52 6.19
CA PHE A 13 -2.00 -3.01 5.72
C PHE A 13 -0.93 -1.94 6.03
N PRO A 14 -0.56 -1.79 7.32
CA PRO A 14 0.28 -0.68 7.78
C PRO A 14 1.66 -0.68 7.11
N GLU A 15 2.23 -1.85 6.82
CA GLU A 15 3.48 -1.99 6.09
C GLU A 15 3.38 -1.49 4.65
N ALA A 16 2.20 -1.44 4.03
CA ALA A 16 1.95 -0.84 2.72
C ALA A 16 1.37 0.58 2.82
N GLY A 17 1.27 1.14 4.03
CA GLY A 17 0.66 2.46 4.21
C GLY A 17 -0.82 2.48 3.84
N VAL A 18 -1.56 1.42 4.20
CA VAL A 18 -3.00 1.30 3.93
C VAL A 18 -3.82 1.31 5.21
N TYR A 19 -4.77 2.24 5.29
CA TYR A 19 -5.65 2.45 6.43
C TYR A 19 -7.11 2.48 5.97
N GLU A 20 -8.04 2.24 6.88
CA GLU A 20 -9.47 2.45 6.67
C GLU A 20 -9.92 3.63 7.52
N LEU A 21 -10.70 4.52 6.92
CA LEU A 21 -11.31 5.68 7.55
C LEU A 21 -12.82 5.46 7.69
N ASP A 22 -13.34 5.79 8.88
CA ASP A 22 -14.76 5.81 9.21
C ASP A 22 -15.51 4.52 8.87
N GLY A 23 -14.81 3.38 8.90
CA GLY A 23 -15.37 2.06 8.64
C GLY A 23 -15.64 1.73 7.17
N ARG A 24 -15.25 2.60 6.21
CA ARG A 24 -15.70 2.45 4.82
C ARG A 24 -14.78 2.97 3.73
N ILE A 25 -13.85 3.88 4.02
CA ILE A 25 -13.02 4.53 3.00
C ILE A 25 -11.58 4.07 3.15
N MET A 26 -11.01 3.51 2.09
CA MET A 26 -9.60 3.12 2.08
C MET A 26 -8.69 4.34 1.89
N LEU A 27 -7.61 4.45 2.65
CA LEU A 27 -6.58 5.47 2.53
C LEU A 27 -5.26 4.81 2.17
N TYR A 28 -4.63 5.26 1.08
CA TYR A 28 -3.35 4.78 0.60
C TYR A 28 -2.31 5.91 0.66
N ILE A 29 -1.25 5.73 1.45
CA ILE A 29 -0.18 6.72 1.62
C ILE A 29 1.17 6.26 1.03
N ALA A 30 1.18 5.15 0.29
CA ALA A 30 2.40 4.53 -0.24
C ALA A 30 3.20 5.44 -1.19
N HIS A 31 2.53 6.33 -1.92
CA HIS A 31 3.15 7.25 -2.89
C HIS A 31 3.52 8.61 -2.28
N GLN A 32 3.29 8.80 -0.98
CA GLN A 32 3.69 10.01 -0.25
C GLN A 32 4.99 9.76 0.52
N PRO A 33 5.94 10.72 0.55
CA PRO A 33 7.03 10.70 1.52
C PRO A 33 6.47 10.60 2.96
N CYS A 34 7.01 9.67 3.76
CA CYS A 34 6.54 9.39 5.11
C CYS A 34 7.72 9.26 6.10
N THR A 35 8.46 10.34 6.30
CA THR A 35 9.63 10.39 7.21
C THR A 35 9.26 10.20 8.68
N GLY A 36 8.02 10.52 9.05
CA GLY A 36 7.49 10.31 10.39
C GLY A 36 7.01 8.89 10.68
N PHE A 37 7.18 7.95 9.75
CA PHE A 37 6.73 6.56 9.83
C PHE A 37 5.25 6.37 10.19
N ALA A 38 4.40 7.31 9.75
CA ALA A 38 2.99 7.38 10.11
C ALA A 38 2.75 7.41 11.64
N ARG A 39 3.64 8.06 12.41
CA ARG A 39 3.44 8.28 13.85
C ARG A 39 2.10 8.96 14.11
N GLY A 40 1.37 8.45 15.11
CA GLY A 40 0.04 8.92 15.47
C GLY A 40 -1.09 8.35 14.60
N MET A 41 -0.81 7.75 13.44
CA MET A 41 -1.81 7.06 12.62
C MET A 41 -2.09 5.67 13.18
N ARG A 42 -2.99 5.60 14.16
CA ARG A 42 -3.47 4.36 14.78
C ARG A 42 -4.98 4.40 14.93
N VAL A 43 -5.60 3.23 15.14
CA VAL A 43 -7.06 3.12 15.28
C VAL A 43 -7.59 4.11 16.31
N GLY A 44 -8.61 4.89 15.95
CA GLY A 44 -9.21 5.95 16.76
C GLY A 44 -8.59 7.34 16.58
N ALA A 45 -7.45 7.48 15.88
CA ALA A 45 -6.89 8.80 15.60
C ALA A 45 -7.65 9.51 14.48
N ARG A 46 -7.84 10.83 14.61
CA ARG A 46 -8.43 11.66 13.57
C ARG A 46 -7.36 12.19 12.63
N VAL A 47 -7.63 12.09 11.34
CA VAL A 47 -6.76 12.62 10.30
C VAL A 47 -7.52 13.56 9.38
N ALA A 48 -6.84 14.63 8.96
CA ALA A 48 -7.26 15.51 7.89
C ALA A 48 -6.40 15.26 6.65
N LEU A 49 -7.05 15.12 5.50
CA LEU A 49 -6.44 14.85 4.20
C LEU A 49 -6.55 16.08 3.30
N TYR A 50 -5.46 16.40 2.61
CA TYR A 50 -5.37 17.49 1.65
C TYR A 50 -4.74 17.01 0.35
N ASN A 51 -5.21 17.54 -0.79
CA ASN A 51 -4.71 17.23 -2.13
C ASN A 51 -4.63 15.73 -2.45
N PHE A 52 -5.62 14.96 -1.99
CA PHE A 52 -5.72 13.52 -2.27
C PHE A 52 -6.46 13.27 -3.58
N HIS A 53 -6.22 12.10 -4.18
CA HIS A 53 -6.93 11.62 -5.35
C HIS A 53 -8.08 10.70 -4.94
N LEU A 54 -9.23 10.82 -5.61
CA LEU A 54 -10.38 9.94 -5.36
C LEU A 54 -10.19 8.60 -6.07
N CYS A 55 -10.25 7.50 -5.33
CA CYS A 55 -10.37 6.16 -5.87
C CYS A 55 -11.85 5.85 -6.06
N LYS A 56 -12.27 5.54 -7.29
CA LYS A 56 -13.67 5.26 -7.61
C LYS A 56 -13.82 3.85 -8.16
N ALA A 57 -14.80 3.11 -7.65
CA ALA A 57 -15.30 1.86 -8.22
C ALA A 57 -16.78 2.03 -8.53
N ASN A 58 -17.22 1.71 -9.76
CA ASN A 58 -18.62 1.84 -10.19
C ASN A 58 -19.25 3.20 -9.85
N LYS A 59 -18.51 4.29 -10.11
CA LYS A 59 -18.88 5.70 -9.80
C LYS A 59 -18.99 6.05 -8.30
N ARG A 60 -18.75 5.11 -7.38
CA ARG A 60 -18.70 5.37 -5.93
C ARG A 60 -17.26 5.58 -5.48
N VAL A 61 -17.04 6.55 -4.58
CA VAL A 61 -15.73 6.74 -3.96
C VAL A 61 -15.52 5.61 -2.96
N VAL A 62 -14.46 4.83 -3.17
CA VAL A 62 -14.08 3.70 -2.31
C VAL A 62 -12.81 3.98 -1.51
N GLY A 63 -12.06 5.01 -1.90
CA GLY A 63 -10.81 5.34 -1.23
C GLY A 63 -10.20 6.66 -1.66
N PHE A 64 -9.06 6.97 -1.02
CA PHE A 64 -8.23 8.14 -1.25
C PHE A 64 -6.77 7.72 -1.45
N GLY A 65 -6.18 8.13 -2.57
CA GLY A 65 -4.76 7.97 -2.86
C GLY A 65 -3.98 9.25 -2.55
N CYS A 66 -2.93 9.15 -1.74
CA CYS A 66 -2.04 10.26 -1.42
C CYS A 66 -0.77 10.19 -2.27
N CYS A 67 -0.47 11.28 -2.99
CA CYS A 67 0.75 11.46 -3.77
C CYS A 67 1.75 12.37 -3.03
N THR A 68 2.85 12.74 -3.69
CA THR A 68 3.88 13.65 -3.16
C THR A 68 3.36 15.04 -2.81
N LEU A 69 2.25 15.48 -3.40
CA LEU A 69 1.60 16.77 -3.11
C LEU A 69 0.47 16.66 -2.07
N SER A 70 0.12 15.45 -1.66
CA SER A 70 -0.87 15.21 -0.63
C SER A 70 -0.32 15.51 0.76
N THR A 71 -1.21 15.80 1.69
CA THR A 71 -0.85 15.90 3.11
C THR A 71 -1.86 15.12 3.93
N VAL A 72 -1.34 14.22 4.76
CA VAL A 72 -2.09 13.57 5.83
C VAL A 72 -1.63 14.15 7.16
N ARG A 73 -2.55 14.80 7.88
CA ARG A 73 -2.28 15.40 9.18
C ARG A 73 -3.10 14.72 10.26
N VAL A 74 -2.44 14.21 11.31
CA VAL A 74 -3.13 13.78 12.53
C VAL A 74 -3.61 15.04 13.26
N THR A 75 -4.92 15.19 13.42
CA THR A 75 -5.53 16.35 14.09
C THR A 75 -5.90 16.05 15.54
N GLU A 76 -6.27 14.80 15.84
CA GLU A 76 -6.53 14.32 17.20
C GLU A 76 -5.86 12.96 17.36
N PHE A 77 -5.11 12.80 18.46
CA PHE A 77 -4.56 11.49 18.80
C PHE A 77 -5.66 10.53 19.23
N SER A 78 -5.44 9.24 18.97
CA SER A 78 -6.41 8.23 19.36
C SER A 78 -6.63 8.24 20.88
N PRO A 79 -7.88 8.28 21.35
CA PRO A 79 -8.21 8.04 22.76
C PRO A 79 -8.11 6.54 23.10
N LEU A 80 -8.05 5.68 22.08
CA LEU A 80 -7.91 4.25 22.23
C LEU A 80 -6.42 3.95 22.48
N VAL A 81 -6.14 3.12 23.49
CA VAL A 81 -4.78 2.60 23.77
C VAL A 81 -4.40 1.53 22.72
N SER A 82 -4.75 1.79 21.45
CA SER A 82 -4.47 0.90 20.32
C SER A 82 -2.98 0.90 20.01
N PRO A 83 -2.39 -0.24 19.63
CA PRO A 83 -1.00 -0.29 19.22
C PRO A 83 -0.76 0.57 17.98
N TRP A 84 0.36 1.28 17.97
CA TRP A 84 0.85 1.93 16.76
C TRP A 84 1.60 0.92 15.90
N LYS A 85 1.29 0.88 14.61
CA LYS A 85 1.96 0.05 13.62
C LYS A 85 2.66 0.98 12.62
N PRO A 86 4.00 0.99 12.56
CA PRO A 86 4.74 1.94 11.73
C PRO A 86 4.56 1.64 10.23
N PHE A 87 4.49 2.69 9.43
CA PHE A 87 4.69 2.59 7.98
C PHE A 87 6.07 3.12 7.62
N GLN A 88 7.01 2.22 7.33
CA GLN A 88 8.39 2.58 6.98
C GLN A 88 8.61 2.34 5.48
N PRO A 89 8.38 3.35 4.61
CA PRO A 89 8.43 3.16 3.16
C PRO A 89 9.81 2.69 2.67
N GLU A 90 10.88 3.06 3.36
CA GLU A 90 12.26 2.68 3.04
C GLU A 90 12.54 1.18 3.20
N PHE A 91 11.77 0.49 4.07
CA PHE A 91 11.94 -0.93 4.36
C PHE A 91 10.73 -1.77 3.94
N SER A 92 9.68 -1.12 3.42
CA SER A 92 8.49 -1.80 2.96
C SER A 92 8.71 -2.28 1.54
N PRO A 93 8.70 -3.60 1.30
CA PRO A 93 8.84 -4.12 -0.06
C PRO A 93 7.66 -3.67 -0.93
N TYR A 94 6.48 -3.50 -0.34
CA TYR A 94 5.32 -2.95 -1.02
C TYR A 94 5.53 -1.50 -1.42
N ALA A 95 5.97 -0.64 -0.50
CA ALA A 95 6.17 0.77 -0.81
C ALA A 95 7.24 0.94 -1.90
N LEU A 96 8.37 0.22 -1.79
CA LEU A 96 9.46 0.27 -2.76
C LEU A 96 9.02 -0.14 -4.17
N HIS A 97 8.26 -1.25 -4.29
CA HIS A 97 7.69 -1.65 -5.58
C HIS A 97 6.54 -0.74 -6.04
N GLY A 98 5.79 -0.17 -5.10
CA GLY A 98 4.62 0.66 -5.34
C GLY A 98 4.92 2.04 -5.91
N GLN A 99 6.13 2.59 -5.70
CA GLN A 99 6.47 3.96 -6.12
C GLN A 99 6.22 4.24 -7.61
N ASN A 100 6.41 3.24 -8.46
CA ASN A 100 6.23 3.36 -9.92
C ASN A 100 4.93 2.71 -10.43
N LEU A 101 4.07 2.23 -9.52
CA LEU A 101 2.80 1.62 -9.86
C LEU A 101 1.68 2.66 -9.76
N SER A 102 0.69 2.55 -10.65
CA SER A 102 -0.56 3.27 -10.43
C SER A 102 -1.24 2.73 -9.18
N LEU A 103 -2.14 3.50 -8.57
CA LEU A 103 -2.83 3.05 -7.37
C LEU A 103 -3.64 1.76 -7.58
N VAL A 104 -4.19 1.58 -8.78
CA VAL A 104 -4.92 0.36 -9.16
C VAL A 104 -3.99 -0.85 -9.19
N ASP A 105 -2.82 -0.73 -9.84
CA ASP A 105 -1.84 -1.82 -9.88
C ASP A 105 -1.27 -2.10 -8.49
N TYR A 106 -1.13 -1.05 -7.66
CA TYR A 106 -0.68 -1.18 -6.29
C TYR A 106 -1.68 -1.96 -5.44
N GLU A 107 -2.98 -1.66 -5.57
CA GLU A 107 -4.03 -2.43 -4.91
C GLU A 107 -4.06 -3.89 -5.39
N GLU A 108 -3.91 -4.14 -6.69
CA GLU A 108 -3.80 -5.51 -7.23
C GLU A 108 -2.58 -6.25 -6.64
N LEU A 109 -1.42 -5.59 -6.55
CA LEU A 109 -0.22 -6.13 -5.92
C LEU A 109 -0.49 -6.54 -4.47
N LEU A 110 -1.17 -5.70 -3.68
CA LEU A 110 -1.51 -6.01 -2.29
C LEU A 110 -2.47 -7.19 -2.18
N GLN A 111 -3.50 -7.24 -3.04
CA GLN A 111 -4.46 -8.34 -3.06
C GLN A 111 -3.79 -9.68 -3.42
N ILE A 112 -2.96 -9.70 -4.47
CA ILE A 112 -2.23 -10.90 -4.88
C ILE A 112 -1.26 -11.35 -3.78
N SER A 113 -0.56 -10.40 -3.16
CA SER A 113 0.39 -10.69 -2.08
C SER A 113 -0.30 -11.32 -0.88
N GLU A 114 -1.48 -10.81 -0.50
CA GLU A 114 -2.27 -11.36 0.60
C GLU A 114 -2.79 -12.77 0.28
N GLN A 115 -3.28 -13.00 -0.95
CA GLN A 115 -3.71 -14.33 -1.38
C GLN A 115 -2.57 -15.35 -1.34
N LEU A 116 -1.38 -14.95 -1.80
CA LEU A 116 -0.19 -15.81 -1.76
C LEU A 116 0.25 -16.06 -0.32
N ARG A 117 0.26 -15.04 0.53
CA ARG A 117 0.55 -15.18 1.96
C ARG A 117 -0.37 -16.20 2.62
N LEU A 118 -1.68 -16.15 2.34
CA LEU A 118 -2.65 -17.10 2.87
C LEU A 118 -2.43 -18.51 2.31
N LYS A 119 -2.17 -18.64 1.01
CA LYS A 119 -1.94 -19.94 0.36
C LYS A 119 -0.69 -20.65 0.85
N PHE A 120 0.36 -19.90 1.18
CA PHE A 120 1.66 -20.43 1.62
C PHE A 120 1.90 -20.30 3.13
N ALA A 121 0.88 -19.92 3.92
CA ALA A 121 1.01 -19.66 5.35
C ALA A 121 1.52 -20.88 6.15
N SER A 122 1.23 -22.10 5.70
CA SER A 122 1.69 -23.34 6.32
C SER A 122 3.12 -23.73 5.93
N LEU A 123 3.64 -23.18 4.84
CA LEU A 123 4.92 -23.57 4.24
C LEU A 123 6.05 -22.61 4.59
N CYS A 124 5.77 -21.31 4.67
CA CYS A 124 6.79 -20.29 4.88
C CYS A 124 6.26 -19.12 5.72
N ARG A 125 7.17 -18.42 6.42
CA ARG A 125 6.84 -17.16 7.09
C ARG A 125 6.60 -16.07 6.06
N SER A 126 5.70 -15.12 6.35
CA SER A 126 5.44 -13.96 5.47
C SER A 126 6.71 -13.20 5.09
N SER A 127 7.66 -13.07 6.02
CA SER A 127 8.95 -12.41 5.79
C SER A 127 9.90 -13.15 4.85
N GLN A 128 9.61 -14.41 4.52
CA GLN A 128 10.35 -15.20 3.54
C GLN A 128 9.75 -15.08 2.14
N LEU A 129 8.42 -14.91 2.05
CA LEU A 129 7.68 -14.77 0.79
C LEU A 129 7.79 -13.36 0.19
N ILE A 130 7.95 -12.36 1.05
CA ILE A 130 7.76 -10.95 0.71
C ILE A 130 9.01 -10.19 1.18
N LYS A 131 10.05 -10.23 0.36
CA LYS A 131 11.33 -9.54 0.58
C LYS A 131 11.60 -8.54 -0.53
N TYR A 132 12.24 -7.44 -0.17
CA TYR A 132 12.88 -6.55 -1.13
C TYR A 132 14.40 -6.74 -1.01
N THR A 133 15.04 -7.08 -2.13
CA THR A 133 16.48 -7.25 -2.21
C THR A 133 17.04 -6.14 -3.10
N PRO A 134 17.81 -5.17 -2.55
CA PRO A 134 18.32 -4.03 -3.33
C PRO A 134 19.37 -4.40 -4.40
N ARG A 135 19.73 -5.67 -4.57
CA ARG A 135 20.75 -6.14 -5.53
C ARG A 135 20.51 -7.60 -5.94
N LYS A 136 20.81 -7.94 -7.20
CA LYS A 136 21.00 -9.34 -7.67
C LYS A 136 22.11 -9.99 -6.84
N GLN A 137 21.76 -10.73 -5.80
CA GLN A 137 22.68 -11.72 -5.24
C GLN A 137 22.56 -13.00 -6.08
N ARG A 138 23.71 -13.45 -6.58
CA ARG A 138 23.85 -14.77 -7.18
C ARG A 138 23.70 -15.81 -6.07
N TYR A 139 22.87 -16.81 -6.35
CA TYR A 139 22.77 -18.12 -5.68
C TYR A 139 22.01 -18.19 -4.35
N GLY A 140 21.04 -19.13 -4.27
CA GLY A 140 20.87 -19.92 -3.05
C GLY A 140 19.45 -20.38 -2.70
N ASP A 141 18.48 -19.47 -2.56
CA ASP A 141 17.25 -19.79 -1.84
C ASP A 141 16.00 -19.72 -2.72
N SER A 142 15.35 -20.87 -2.91
CA SER A 142 14.20 -21.08 -3.82
C SER A 142 12.92 -20.29 -3.49
N PHE A 143 12.93 -19.45 -2.45
CA PHE A 143 11.75 -18.68 -2.01
C PHE A 143 11.88 -17.16 -2.19
N GLU A 144 13.00 -16.64 -2.71
CA GLU A 144 13.30 -15.20 -2.75
C GLU A 144 12.59 -14.36 -3.84
N PHE A 145 11.77 -14.98 -4.69
CA PHE A 145 11.40 -14.41 -5.99
C PHE A 145 10.00 -13.76 -6.10
N LEU A 146 9.12 -13.97 -5.11
CA LEU A 146 7.67 -13.82 -5.34
C LEU A 146 7.21 -12.39 -5.66
N LEU A 147 7.62 -11.38 -4.90
CA LEU A 147 7.15 -9.99 -5.11
C LEU A 147 7.67 -9.39 -6.42
N ASN A 148 8.95 -9.58 -6.72
CA ASN A 148 9.55 -9.12 -7.98
C ASN A 148 8.88 -9.76 -9.19
N ASP A 149 8.53 -11.05 -9.09
CA ASP A 149 7.82 -11.77 -10.13
C ASP A 149 6.37 -11.26 -10.28
N ILE A 150 5.65 -11.03 -9.18
CA ILE A 150 4.29 -10.44 -9.22
C ILE A 150 4.33 -9.06 -9.89
N VAL A 151 5.24 -8.20 -9.45
CA VAL A 151 5.42 -6.85 -10.05
C VAL A 151 5.78 -6.98 -11.53
N SER A 152 6.65 -7.92 -11.89
CA SER A 152 7.01 -8.17 -13.29
C SER A 152 5.82 -8.67 -14.11
N ILE A 153 4.97 -9.54 -13.57
CA ILE A 153 3.74 -10.02 -14.23
C ILE A 153 2.77 -8.86 -14.44
N ILE A 154 2.54 -8.02 -13.43
CA ILE A 154 1.69 -6.83 -13.51
C ILE A 154 2.23 -5.88 -14.60
N LEU A 155 3.53 -5.63 -14.63
CA LEU A 155 4.18 -4.77 -15.62
C LEU A 155 4.18 -5.39 -17.03
N MET A 156 4.36 -6.70 -17.17
CA MET A 156 4.34 -7.42 -18.45
C MET A 156 2.95 -7.46 -19.07
N ARG A 157 1.89 -7.63 -18.26
CA ARG A 157 0.49 -7.52 -18.72
C ARG A 157 0.24 -6.19 -19.42
N LYS A 158 0.77 -5.08 -18.88
CA LYS A 158 0.67 -3.75 -19.52
C LYS A 158 1.43 -3.63 -20.83
N LYS A 159 2.63 -4.22 -20.93
CA LYS A 159 3.41 -4.22 -22.18
C LYS A 159 2.75 -5.08 -23.28
N GLY A 160 2.00 -6.11 -22.91
CA GLY A 160 1.23 -6.94 -23.84
C GLY A 160 0.00 -6.23 -24.41
N ILE A 161 -0.66 -5.38 -23.62
CA ILE A 161 -1.85 -4.62 -24.05
C ILE A 161 -1.49 -3.53 -25.08
N HIS A 162 -0.30 -2.93 -25.00
CA HIS A 162 0.16 -1.94 -25.99
C HIS A 162 0.69 -2.51 -27.32
N ARG A 163 0.61 -3.84 -27.54
CA ARG A 163 0.98 -4.45 -28.83
C ARG A 163 -0.20 -4.78 -29.76
N SER A 164 -1.45 -4.60 -29.33
CA SER A 164 -2.61 -4.90 -30.19
C SER A 164 -3.22 -3.70 -30.93
N ASP A 165 -2.84 -2.46 -30.60
CA ASP A 165 -3.48 -1.26 -31.19
C ASP A 165 -2.55 -0.57 -32.19
N ARG A 166 -2.05 -1.34 -33.16
CA ARG A 166 -1.52 -0.80 -34.43
C ARG A 166 -2.05 -1.63 -35.58
N PHE A 167 -3.26 -1.28 -36.01
CA PHE A 167 -3.72 -1.35 -37.39
C PHE A 167 -4.45 -0.05 -37.70
#